data_AF-A0A1E3GNE6-F1
#
_entry.id   AF-A0A1E3GNE6-F1
#
_cell.length_a   1.000
_cell.length_b   1.000
_cell.length_c   1.000
_cell.angle_alpha   90.00
_cell.angle_beta   90.00
_cell.angle_gamma   90.00
#
_symmetry.space_group_name_H-M   'P 1'
#
loop_
_entity.id
_entity.type
_entity.pdbx_description
1 polymer ?
#
loop_
_entity_poly.entity_id
_entity_poly.type
_entity_poly.pdbx_seq_one_letter_code
_entity_poly.pdbx_strand_id
1 'polypeptide(L)'
;MFKRLRKWREDRRIKKLAFTTEQWESAIADWPVMQRYQGEERDALREMTFHFLARKTFLSGAEFQFTDAMCLKIATMACVPILHLSLGWYDHWQTIIIYEGDFVPNRPYRTEDGVVHAKSPGLSGEAWEQGPVILSWQAICQSGAKTHHAKPVMW
;
A
#
# COMPACT_ATOMS: atom_id res chain seq x y z
N MET A 1 0.31 -28.83 4.70
CA MET A 1 -0.96 -28.76 5.46
C MET A 1 -1.44 -27.32 5.72
N PHE A 2 -0.58 -26.40 6.18
CA PHE A 2 -0.93 -25.00 6.51
C PHE A 2 -1.51 -24.13 5.37
N LYS A 3 -1.14 -24.37 4.10
CA LYS A 3 -1.63 -23.57 2.96
C LYS A 3 -3.15 -23.66 2.74
N ARG A 4 -3.76 -24.82 3.01
CA ARG A 4 -5.23 -25.02 2.86
C ARG A 4 -6.00 -24.23 3.93
N LEU A 5 -5.50 -24.21 5.16
CA LEU A 5 -6.10 -23.42 6.25
C LEU A 5 -6.02 -21.92 5.96
N ARG A 6 -4.87 -21.45 5.43
CA ARG A 6 -4.67 -20.06 5.03
C ARG A 6 -5.66 -19.64 3.94
N LYS A 7 -5.76 -20.44 2.87
CA LYS A 7 -6.70 -20.18 1.75
C LYS A 7 -8.15 -20.08 2.23
N TRP A 8 -8.58 -20.99 3.11
CA TRP A 8 -9.94 -20.94 3.66
C TRP A 8 -10.21 -19.69 4.51
N ARG A 9 -9.23 -19.21 5.31
CA ARG A 9 -9.37 -17.97 6.08
C ARG A 9 -9.46 -16.75 5.16
N GLU A 10 -8.68 -16.78 4.09
CA GLU A 10 -8.62 -15.74 3.07
C GLU A 10 -9.94 -15.64 2.31
N ASP A 11 -10.47 -16.76 1.80
CA ASP A 11 -11.76 -16.82 1.09
C ASP A 11 -12.90 -16.30 1.99
N ARG A 12 -12.87 -16.61 3.29
CA ARG A 12 -13.83 -16.07 4.27
C ARG A 12 -13.71 -14.56 4.45
N ARG A 13 -12.48 -14.03 4.50
CA ARG A 13 -12.25 -12.60 4.64
C ARG A 13 -12.66 -11.84 3.38
N ILE A 14 -12.35 -12.36 2.19
CA ILE A 14 -12.79 -11.76 0.92
C ILE A 14 -14.31 -11.68 0.88
N LYS A 15 -15.01 -12.76 1.23
CA LYS A 15 -16.47 -12.77 1.33
C LYS A 15 -17.01 -11.75 2.34
N LYS A 16 -16.29 -11.53 3.45
CA LYS A 16 -16.67 -10.54 4.46
C LYS A 16 -16.46 -9.10 4.00
N LEU A 17 -15.38 -8.84 3.26
CA LEU A 17 -15.10 -7.52 2.68
C LEU A 17 -16.17 -7.15 1.65
N ALA A 18 -16.64 -8.13 0.88
CA ALA A 18 -17.72 -7.98 -0.09
C ALA A 18 -17.51 -6.82 -1.09
N PHE A 19 -16.25 -6.48 -1.38
CA PHE A 19 -15.93 -5.45 -2.37
C PHE A 19 -16.37 -5.87 -3.76
N THR A 20 -17.03 -4.95 -4.46
CA THR A 20 -17.48 -5.18 -5.84
C THR A 20 -16.43 -4.70 -6.85
N THR A 21 -16.58 -5.15 -8.09
CA THR A 21 -15.77 -4.67 -9.21
C THR A 21 -15.90 -3.16 -9.36
N GLU A 22 -17.11 -2.63 -9.23
CA GLU A 22 -17.41 -1.21 -9.42
C GLU A 22 -16.76 -0.36 -8.33
N GLN A 23 -16.72 -0.85 -7.08
CA GLN A 23 -15.99 -0.17 -5.99
C GLN A 23 -14.49 -0.15 -6.27
N TRP A 24 -13.93 -1.27 -6.75
CA TRP A 24 -12.52 -1.34 -7.13
C TRP A 24 -12.20 -0.39 -8.28
N GLU A 25 -12.98 -0.42 -9.36
CA GLU A 25 -12.85 0.47 -10.53
C GLU A 25 -12.94 1.95 -10.14
N SER A 26 -13.91 2.31 -9.29
CA SER A 26 -14.09 3.67 -8.79
C SER A 26 -12.89 4.15 -7.96
N ALA A 27 -12.35 3.28 -7.08
CA ALA A 27 -11.24 3.62 -6.20
C ALA A 27 -9.92 3.92 -6.94
N ILE A 28 -9.77 3.42 -8.17
CA ILE A 28 -8.54 3.55 -8.96
C ILE A 28 -8.71 4.44 -10.19
N ALA A 29 -9.90 4.99 -10.43
CA ALA A 29 -10.26 5.70 -11.66
C ALA A 29 -9.38 6.94 -11.91
N ASP A 30 -8.92 7.58 -10.85
CA ASP A 30 -8.06 8.75 -10.87
C ASP A 30 -6.56 8.42 -10.99
N TRP A 31 -6.19 7.13 -11.11
CA TRP A 31 -4.80 6.68 -11.21
C TRP A 31 -4.43 6.28 -12.66
N PRO A 32 -3.66 7.10 -13.40
CA PRO A 32 -3.41 6.88 -14.84
C PRO A 32 -2.71 5.55 -15.17
N VAL A 33 -1.94 4.99 -14.24
CA VAL A 33 -1.24 3.71 -14.41
C VAL A 33 -2.23 2.58 -14.74
N MET A 34 -3.49 2.68 -14.28
CA MET A 34 -4.50 1.66 -14.50
C MET A 34 -4.99 1.56 -15.94
N GLN A 35 -4.68 2.54 -16.80
CA GLN A 35 -4.97 2.47 -18.23
C GLN A 35 -4.12 1.43 -18.95
N ARG A 36 -3.02 0.98 -18.33
CA ARG A 36 -2.10 -0.02 -18.88
C ARG A 36 -2.62 -1.46 -18.74
N TYR A 37 -3.60 -1.69 -17.87
CA TYR A 37 -4.12 -3.03 -17.56
C TYR A 37 -5.51 -3.21 -18.17
N GLN A 38 -5.65 -4.18 -19.07
CA GLN A 38 -6.90 -4.52 -19.75
C GLN A 38 -7.11 -6.05 -19.76
N GLY A 39 -8.35 -6.48 -19.99
CA GLY A 39 -8.70 -7.90 -20.07
C GLY A 39 -8.23 -8.70 -18.86
N GLU A 40 -7.59 -9.85 -19.13
CA GLU A 40 -7.16 -10.81 -18.11
C GLU A 40 -6.20 -10.21 -17.07
N GLU A 41 -5.29 -9.31 -17.46
CA GLU A 41 -4.36 -8.69 -16.50
C GLU A 41 -5.10 -7.76 -15.53
N ARG A 42 -6.16 -7.08 -15.99
CA ARG A 42 -7.00 -6.22 -15.15
C ARG A 42 -7.78 -7.06 -14.14
N ASP A 43 -8.37 -8.17 -14.60
CA ASP A 43 -9.09 -9.11 -13.75
C ASP A 43 -8.16 -9.74 -12.70
N ALA A 44 -6.96 -10.15 -13.10
CA ALA A 44 -5.94 -10.70 -12.21
C ALA A 44 -5.48 -9.67 -11.16
N LEU A 45 -5.30 -8.40 -11.56
CA LEU A 45 -4.92 -7.33 -10.64
C LEU A 45 -6.02 -7.03 -9.61
N ARG A 46 -7.29 -7.02 -10.03
CA ARG A 46 -8.44 -6.89 -9.12
C ARG A 46 -8.50 -8.07 -8.13
N GLU A 47 -8.40 -9.30 -8.63
CA GLU A 47 -8.43 -10.49 -7.78
C GLU A 47 -7.28 -10.43 -6.75
N MET A 48 -6.06 -10.12 -7.20
CA MET A 48 -4.90 -10.00 -6.32
C MET A 48 -5.06 -8.87 -5.29
N THR A 49 -5.71 -7.77 -5.65
CA THR A 49 -6.07 -6.68 -4.73
C THR A 49 -6.97 -7.18 -3.60
N PHE A 50 -8.01 -7.95 -3.92
CA PHE A 50 -8.93 -8.49 -2.91
C PHE A 50 -8.23 -9.50 -1.99
N HIS A 51 -7.36 -10.35 -2.54
CA HIS A 51 -6.52 -11.24 -1.75
C HIS A 51 -5.55 -10.48 -0.84
N PHE A 52 -4.97 -9.39 -1.32
CA PHE A 52 -4.12 -8.51 -0.50
C PHE A 52 -4.92 -7.94 0.68
N LEU A 53 -6.11 -7.37 0.44
CA LEU A 53 -6.97 -6.81 1.48
C LEU A 53 -7.40 -7.85 2.53
N ALA A 54 -7.60 -9.11 2.11
CA ALA A 54 -7.90 -10.19 3.03
C ALA A 54 -6.70 -10.60 3.91
N ARG A 55 -5.47 -10.39 3.43
CA ARG A 55 -4.23 -10.74 4.16
C ARG A 55 -3.73 -9.62 5.05
N LYS A 56 -3.93 -8.37 4.65
CA LYS A 56 -3.40 -7.18 5.35
C LYS A 56 -4.40 -6.59 6.33
N THR A 57 -3.88 -5.88 7.31
CA THR A 57 -4.68 -5.11 8.26
C THR A 57 -4.34 -3.64 8.11
N PHE A 58 -5.36 -2.82 7.92
CA PHE A 58 -5.24 -1.38 7.81
C PHE A 58 -5.59 -0.74 9.15
N LEU A 59 -4.73 0.13 9.64
CA LEU A 59 -4.90 0.88 10.87
C LEU A 59 -4.74 2.37 10.60
N SER A 60 -5.46 3.16 11.38
CA SER A 60 -5.32 4.60 11.38
C SER A 60 -4.03 5.01 12.10
N GLY A 61 -3.30 5.94 11.51
CA GLY A 61 -2.26 6.71 12.18
C GLY A 61 -2.87 8.00 12.73
N ALA A 62 -2.70 8.23 14.04
CA ALA A 62 -3.33 9.35 14.77
C ALA A 62 -4.87 9.33 14.63
N GLU A 63 -5.50 10.48 14.39
CA GLU A 63 -6.95 10.64 14.30
C GLU A 63 -7.49 10.45 12.87
N PHE A 64 -6.67 9.92 11.96
CA PHE A 64 -7.00 9.88 10.54
C PHE A 64 -8.05 8.81 10.22
N GLN A 65 -9.18 9.17 9.62
CA GLN A 65 -10.18 8.20 9.17
C GLN A 65 -10.00 7.90 7.69
N PHE A 66 -9.60 6.66 7.37
CA PHE A 66 -9.53 6.19 5.99
C PHE A 66 -10.83 5.50 5.57
N THR A 67 -11.09 5.48 4.26
CA THR A 67 -12.25 4.82 3.66
C THR A 67 -11.86 3.53 2.94
N ASP A 68 -12.86 2.70 2.62
CA ASP A 68 -12.64 1.48 1.84
C ASP A 68 -12.04 1.76 0.45
N ALA A 69 -12.43 2.87 -0.19
CA ALA A 69 -11.84 3.29 -1.46
C ALA A 69 -10.33 3.55 -1.34
N MET A 70 -9.88 4.11 -0.22
CA MET A 70 -8.46 4.33 0.03
C MET A 70 -7.71 3.01 0.21
N CYS A 71 -8.30 2.06 0.95
CA CYS A 71 -7.75 0.71 1.11
C CYS A 71 -7.63 0.00 -0.25
N LEU A 72 -8.67 0.06 -1.08
CA LEU A 72 -8.69 -0.50 -2.44
C LEU A 72 -7.58 0.11 -3.29
N LYS A 73 -7.44 1.43 -3.27
CA LYS A 73 -6.38 2.14 -4.02
C LYS A 73 -4.98 1.71 -3.57
N ILE A 74 -4.70 1.77 -2.27
CA ILE A 74 -3.40 1.38 -1.70
C ILE A 74 -3.08 -0.08 -2.01
N ALA A 75 -4.04 -0.99 -1.81
CA ALA A 75 -3.87 -2.41 -2.10
C ALA A 75 -3.55 -2.64 -3.59
N THR A 76 -4.25 -1.93 -4.48
CA THR A 76 -4.05 -2.08 -5.92
C THR A 76 -2.68 -1.57 -6.34
N MET A 77 -2.26 -0.41 -5.81
CA MET A 77 -0.93 0.14 -6.05
C MET A 77 0.19 -0.79 -5.56
N ALA A 78 0.01 -1.44 -4.41
CA ALA A 78 0.95 -2.44 -3.92
C ALA A 78 0.96 -3.71 -4.78
N CYS A 79 -0.15 -4.05 -5.44
CA CYS A 79 -0.25 -5.24 -6.28
C CYS A 79 0.41 -5.07 -7.65
N VAL A 80 0.40 -3.88 -8.24
CA VAL A 80 1.01 -3.58 -9.55
C VAL A 80 2.44 -4.14 -9.73
N PRO A 81 3.41 -3.88 -8.85
CA PRO A 81 4.80 -4.35 -9.05
C PRO A 81 4.98 -5.87 -8.92
N ILE A 82 4.00 -6.59 -8.36
CA ILE A 82 4.12 -8.02 -8.07
C ILE A 82 3.06 -8.87 -8.78
N LEU A 83 2.36 -8.32 -9.77
CA LEU A 83 1.28 -9.00 -10.50
C LEU A 83 1.68 -10.40 -11.02
N HIS A 84 2.94 -10.57 -11.43
CA HIS A 84 3.46 -11.85 -11.93
C HIS A 84 4.42 -12.58 -10.96
N LEU A 85 4.57 -12.09 -9.72
CA LEU A 85 5.55 -12.59 -8.74
C LEU A 85 4.93 -13.28 -7.52
N SER A 86 3.62 -13.13 -7.29
CA SER A 86 2.83 -13.61 -6.14
C SER A 86 2.81 -12.70 -4.91
N LEU A 87 1.69 -12.70 -4.19
CA LEU A 87 1.53 -12.03 -2.90
C LEU A 87 2.46 -12.57 -1.79
N GLY A 88 3.13 -13.71 -2.00
CA GLY A 88 4.10 -14.26 -1.04
C GLY A 88 5.26 -13.31 -0.71
N TRP A 89 5.61 -12.39 -1.63
CA TRP A 89 6.61 -11.34 -1.40
C TRP A 89 6.25 -10.38 -0.26
N TYR A 90 4.99 -10.36 0.15
CA TYR A 90 4.52 -9.54 1.26
C TYR A 90 4.21 -10.35 2.52
N ASP A 91 4.58 -11.63 2.63
CA ASP A 91 4.25 -12.45 3.79
C ASP A 91 5.00 -12.02 5.08
N HIS A 92 6.08 -11.23 4.97
CA HIS A 92 6.92 -10.81 6.10
C HIS A 92 6.35 -9.66 6.96
N TRP A 93 5.23 -9.06 6.54
CA TRP A 93 4.57 -7.99 7.28
C TRP A 93 3.05 -8.11 7.14
N GLN A 94 2.28 -7.58 8.09
CA GLN A 94 0.81 -7.77 8.10
C GLN A 94 0.03 -6.46 8.16
N THR A 95 0.61 -5.41 8.74
CA THR A 95 -0.10 -4.19 9.08
C THR A 95 0.34 -3.03 8.20
N ILE A 96 -0.62 -2.23 7.75
CA ILE A 96 -0.44 -0.94 7.10
C ILE A 96 -1.02 0.12 8.02
N ILE A 97 -0.24 1.14 8.37
CA ILE A 97 -0.70 2.29 9.14
C ILE A 97 -0.77 3.47 8.19
N ILE A 98 -1.95 4.10 8.08
CA ILE A 98 -2.16 5.24 7.19
C ILE A 98 -2.25 6.52 8.01
N TYR A 99 -1.37 7.48 7.73
CA TYR A 99 -1.45 8.85 8.20
C TYR A 99 -2.01 9.77 7.12
N GLU A 100 -2.64 10.87 7.53
CA GLU A 100 -3.16 11.88 6.60
C GLU A 100 -2.04 12.52 5.77
N GLY A 101 -0.96 12.94 6.44
CA GLY A 101 0.21 13.59 5.85
C GLY A 101 1.51 12.92 6.26
N ASP A 102 2.63 13.61 6.02
CA ASP A 102 3.96 13.09 6.29
C ASP A 102 4.17 12.79 7.78
N PHE A 103 4.62 11.56 8.07
CA PHE A 103 4.94 11.13 9.41
C PHE A 103 6.42 11.42 9.71
N VAL A 104 6.67 12.18 10.77
CA VAL A 104 8.02 12.35 11.35
C VAL A 104 8.08 11.50 12.62
N PRO A 105 8.77 10.35 12.63
CA PRO A 105 8.90 9.55 13.84
C PRO A 105 9.62 10.38 14.90
N ASN A 106 9.02 10.49 16.08
CA ASN A 106 9.64 11.14 17.24
C ASN A 106 10.58 10.15 17.94
N ARG A 107 11.64 9.70 17.25
CA ARG A 107 12.72 8.93 17.85
C ARG A 107 14.08 9.46 17.40
N PRO A 108 15.04 9.62 18.33
CA PRO A 108 16.41 9.91 17.96
C PRO A 108 16.99 8.75 17.13
N TYR A 109 17.42 9.04 15.90
CA TYR A 109 18.24 8.15 15.09
C TYR A 109 19.71 8.34 15.53
N ARG A 110 20.41 7.25 15.82
CA ARG A 110 21.87 7.26 16.01
C ARG A 110 22.51 6.84 14.70
N THR A 111 23.21 7.77 14.05
CA THR A 111 24.11 7.47 12.94
C THR A 111 25.32 6.68 13.45
N GLU A 112 26.04 5.97 12.56
CA GLU A 112 27.27 5.25 12.89
C GLU A 112 28.35 6.15 13.54
N ASP A 113 28.26 7.47 13.35
CA ASP A 113 29.14 8.48 13.96
C ASP A 113 28.69 8.95 15.36
N GLY A 114 27.68 8.34 15.97
CA GLY A 114 27.25 8.63 17.36
C GLY A 114 26.47 9.93 17.57
N VAL A 115 26.18 10.69 16.51
CA VAL A 115 25.39 11.93 16.57
C VAL A 115 23.90 11.58 16.70
N VAL A 116 23.25 12.11 17.75
CA VAL A 116 21.81 12.01 17.97
C VAL A 116 21.13 13.20 17.28
N HIS A 117 20.51 12.96 16.13
CA HIS A 117 19.67 13.99 15.49
C HIS A 117 18.27 13.98 16.10
N ALA A 118 17.79 15.14 16.58
CA ALA A 118 16.49 15.29 17.24
C ALA A 118 15.28 15.13 16.29
N LYS A 119 15.50 15.05 14.97
CA LYS A 119 14.45 14.87 13.96
C LYS A 119 14.94 13.91 12.88
N SER A 120 14.17 12.84 12.67
CA SER A 120 14.30 11.99 11.48
C SER A 120 13.79 12.76 10.25
N PRO A 121 14.37 12.57 9.04
CA PRO A 121 13.70 13.01 7.81
C PRO A 121 12.29 12.42 7.72
N GLY A 122 11.37 13.16 7.10
CA GLY A 122 9.98 12.73 6.92
C GLY A 122 9.92 11.39 6.22
N LEU A 123 9.20 10.43 6.81
CA LEU A 123 9.10 9.07 6.30
C LEU A 123 7.97 9.01 5.27
N SER A 124 8.30 9.04 3.99
CA SER A 124 7.32 8.86 2.89
C SER A 124 7.08 7.39 2.51
N GLY A 125 7.55 6.44 3.32
CA GLY A 125 7.31 5.00 3.16
C GLY A 125 8.52 4.14 3.51
N GLU A 126 8.63 3.72 4.77
CA GLU A 126 9.57 2.67 5.19
C GLU A 126 8.79 1.45 5.72
N ALA A 127 9.25 0.25 5.36
CA ALA A 127 8.90 -0.98 6.06
C ALA A 127 10.00 -1.25 7.09
N TRP A 128 9.68 -1.17 8.38
CA TRP A 128 10.62 -1.60 9.41
C TRP A 128 10.81 -3.11 9.30
N GLU A 129 12.01 -3.64 9.59
CA GLU A 129 12.23 -5.10 9.60
C GLU A 129 11.19 -5.76 10.54
N GLN A 130 10.28 -6.54 9.94
CA GLN A 130 9.11 -7.17 10.60
C GLN A 130 8.07 -6.21 11.22
N GLY A 131 8.18 -4.91 10.96
CA GLY A 131 7.23 -3.89 11.44
C GLY A 131 6.14 -3.55 10.43
N PRO A 132 5.17 -2.70 10.84
CA PRO A 132 4.12 -2.24 9.94
C PRO A 132 4.71 -1.40 8.79
N VAL A 133 4.02 -1.43 7.64
CA VAL A 133 4.27 -0.46 6.57
C VAL A 133 3.54 0.83 6.93
N ILE A 134 4.25 1.95 6.96
CA ILE A 134 3.68 3.27 7.28
C ILE A 134 3.51 4.06 5.97
N LEU A 135 2.32 4.58 5.72
CA LEU A 135 1.98 5.33 4.51
C LEU A 135 1.42 6.72 4.85
N SER A 136 1.81 7.71 4.06
CA SER A 136 1.19 9.04 4.01
C SER A 136 0.16 9.07 2.89
N TRP A 137 -1.12 9.32 3.22
CA TRP A 137 -2.18 9.41 2.23
C TRP A 137 -1.93 10.55 1.24
N GLN A 138 -1.46 11.70 1.73
CA GLN A 138 -1.04 12.82 0.88
C GLN A 138 0.01 12.39 -0.15
N ALA A 139 1.02 11.61 0.25
CA ALA A 139 2.04 11.09 -0.67
C ALA A 139 1.44 10.11 -1.69
N ILE A 140 0.49 9.26 -1.30
CA ILE A 140 -0.22 8.35 -2.21
C ILE A 140 -0.98 9.14 -3.28
N CYS A 141 -1.74 10.18 -2.89
CA CYS A 141 -2.43 11.06 -3.84
C CYS A 141 -1.46 11.73 -4.83
N GLN A 142 -0.30 12.17 -4.36
CA GLN A 142 0.73 12.79 -5.21
C GLN A 142 1.43 11.78 -6.13
N SER A 143 1.65 10.55 -5.67
CA SER A 143 2.26 9.48 -6.48
C SER A 143 1.37 9.07 -7.65
N GLY A 144 0.04 9.18 -7.48
CA GLY A 144 -0.92 9.00 -8.56
C GLY A 144 -0.94 10.14 -9.58
N ALA A 145 -0.49 11.33 -9.20
CA ALA A 145 -0.50 12.55 -10.03
C ALA A 145 0.81 12.82 -10.79
N LYS A 146 1.89 12.06 -10.53
CA LYS A 146 3.18 12.27 -11.21
C LYS A 146 3.18 11.66 -12.62
N THR A 147 2.55 12.36 -13.55
CA THR A 147 2.98 12.39 -14.95
C THR A 147 4.41 12.93 -14.99
N HIS A 148 5.31 12.28 -15.73
CA HIS A 148 6.71 12.67 -15.89
C HIS A 148 6.87 14.20 -16.05
N HIS A 149 7.42 14.84 -15.02
CA HIS A 149 8.15 16.08 -15.18
C HIS A 149 9.53 15.92 -14.54
N ALA A 150 10.29 14.96 -15.07
CA ALA A 150 11.73 15.02 -14.98
C ALA A 150 12.15 16.25 -15.79
N LYS A 151 12.32 17.39 -15.13
CA LYS A 151 13.13 18.46 -15.70
C LYS A 151 14.56 17.90 -15.80
N PRO A 152 15.18 17.90 -16.99
CA PRO A 152 16.57 17.53 -17.09
C PRO A 152 17.36 18.56 -16.28
N VAL A 153 18.05 18.08 -15.26
CA VAL A 153 19.12 18.84 -14.62
C VAL A 153 20.21 18.96 -15.69
N MET A 154 20.22 20.09 -16.39
CA MET A 154 21.39 20.53 -17.13
C MET A 154 22.37 21.06 -16.09
N TRP A 155 23.55 20.42 -16.08
CA TRP A 155 24.81 20.74 -15.38
C TRP A 155 24.79 21.91 -14.38
#